data_AF-A0AAV6U7T7-F1
#
_entry.id   AF-A0AAV6U7T7-F1
#
_cell.length_a   1.000
_cell.length_b   1.000
_cell.length_c   1.000
_cell.angle_alpha   90.00
_cell.angle_beta   90.00
_cell.angle_gamma   90.00
#
_symmetry.space_group_name_H-M   'P 1'
#
loop_
_entity.id
_entity.type
_entity.pdbx_description
1 polymer ?
#
loop_
_entity_poly.entity_id
_entity_poly.type
_entity_poly.pdbx_seq_one_letter_code
_entity_poly.pdbx_strand_id
1 'polypeptide(L)'
;MDKFVTKKARLEVDDTASLPPTTIVSSIALSSSGESRSQPKPGQSGKGRSFQKSWLIKYTWLEYEASTEKVFCKTCKEADIKNLLQFSSKKDNAFISVGFSNWKKALEKFRLHENTFAHKEGVLKLNSMTNRSVVSQLNEQLDSDMKKGRLALETIFTTVQFLCRQGLAIRGHEDVNSIFFSIVGTPKE
;
A
#
# COMPACT_ATOMS: atom_id res chain seq x y z
N MET A 1 16.95 44.24 0.06
CA MET A 1 16.12 44.31 1.28
C MET A 1 15.29 43.05 1.36
N ASP A 2 15.73 42.13 2.22
CA ASP A 2 14.96 40.98 2.69
C ASP A 2 13.71 41.42 3.47
N LYS A 3 12.61 40.66 3.32
CA LYS A 3 11.82 40.09 4.43
C LYS A 3 10.63 39.28 3.89
N PHE A 4 10.76 37.98 4.04
CA PHE A 4 9.66 37.02 4.20
C PHE A 4 8.84 37.29 5.47
N VAL A 5 7.64 36.69 5.52
CA VAL A 5 6.91 36.14 6.69
C VAL A 5 5.61 36.86 7.15
N THR A 6 4.48 36.19 6.80
CA THR A 6 3.20 35.98 7.53
C THR A 6 2.26 37.17 7.80
N LYS A 7 0.93 37.04 7.80
CA LYS A 7 0.06 35.99 8.40
C LYS A 7 -1.29 35.92 7.66
N LYS A 8 -1.81 34.72 7.41
CA LYS A 8 -3.27 34.49 7.27
C LYS A 8 -3.76 33.82 8.55
N ALA A 9 -4.71 34.45 9.21
CA ALA A 9 -5.36 33.94 10.41
C ALA A 9 -6.29 32.77 10.03
N ARG A 10 -6.11 31.65 10.74
CA ARG A 10 -6.98 30.48 10.76
C ARG A 10 -7.93 30.67 11.94
N LEU A 11 -9.24 30.70 11.69
CA LEU A 11 -10.24 30.56 12.74
C LEU A 11 -10.67 29.10 12.77
N GLU A 12 -10.56 28.53 13.97
CA GLU A 12 -10.93 27.18 14.37
C GLU A 12 -12.41 27.15 14.72
N VAL A 13 -13.11 26.08 14.36
CA VAL A 13 -14.24 25.54 15.15
C VAL A 13 -14.18 24.02 15.07
N ASP A 14 -14.13 23.42 16.25
CA ASP A 14 -14.27 22.01 16.58
C ASP A 14 -15.63 21.45 16.16
N ASP A 15 -15.64 20.23 15.63
CA ASP A 15 -16.66 19.26 16.02
C ASP A 15 -16.14 17.83 15.87
N THR A 16 -16.46 17.05 16.89
CA THR A 16 -15.82 15.80 17.28
C THR A 16 -16.47 14.59 16.60
N ALA A 17 -15.68 13.52 16.46
CA ALA A 17 -16.06 12.11 16.28
C ALA A 17 -16.35 11.60 14.85
N SER A 18 -15.36 10.90 14.27
CA SER A 18 -15.46 9.44 14.03
C SER A 18 -14.10 8.90 13.56
N LEU A 19 -13.37 8.27 14.47
CA LEU A 19 -12.19 7.43 14.21
C LEU A 19 -12.61 5.96 14.31
N PRO A 20 -12.07 5.06 13.47
CA PRO A 20 -12.24 3.62 13.66
C PRO A 20 -11.42 3.11 14.86
N PRO A 21 -11.89 2.07 15.57
CA PRO A 21 -11.46 1.78 16.94
C PRO A 21 -10.16 0.98 17.03
N THR A 22 -9.30 1.42 17.94
CA THR A 22 -8.15 0.70 18.47
C THR A 22 -8.61 -0.27 19.57
N THR A 23 -8.18 -1.53 19.44
CA THR A 23 -7.91 -2.49 20.53
C THR A 23 -9.00 -2.75 21.57
N ILE A 24 -9.73 -3.86 21.39
CA ILE A 24 -10.20 -4.70 22.50
C ILE A 24 -10.03 -6.17 22.11
N VAL A 25 -9.13 -6.88 22.78
CA VAL A 25 -9.39 -8.26 23.21
C VAL A 25 -8.74 -8.44 24.59
N SER A 26 -9.59 -8.49 25.62
CA SER A 26 -9.22 -8.99 26.94
C SER A 26 -9.46 -10.51 26.99
N SER A 27 -8.43 -11.23 27.44
CA SER A 27 -8.43 -12.44 28.28
C SER A 27 -9.48 -13.53 28.04
N ILE A 28 -9.03 -14.79 27.84
CA ILE A 28 -9.47 -15.99 28.57
C ILE A 28 -8.48 -17.16 28.37
N ALA A 29 -8.13 -17.76 29.51
CA ALA A 29 -7.70 -19.13 29.81
C ALA A 29 -6.55 -19.81 29.04
N LEU A 30 -5.50 -20.04 29.82
CA LEU A 30 -4.70 -21.26 29.81
C LEU A 30 -5.63 -22.49 29.96
N SER A 31 -5.70 -23.35 28.94
CA SER A 31 -6.07 -24.76 29.11
C SER A 31 -5.46 -25.59 27.99
N SER A 32 -4.69 -26.59 28.41
CA SER A 32 -4.16 -27.71 27.64
C SER A 32 -5.21 -28.41 26.79
N SER A 33 -4.90 -28.68 25.52
CA SER A 33 -5.15 -29.97 24.83
C SER A 33 -4.47 -29.92 23.46
N GLY A 34 -3.66 -30.94 23.18
CA GLY A 34 -2.66 -30.93 22.12
C GLY A 34 -3.20 -31.19 20.73
N GLU A 35 -2.52 -30.63 19.74
CA GLU A 35 -2.47 -31.19 18.38
C GLU A 35 -1.09 -30.85 17.79
N SER A 36 -0.27 -31.87 17.66
CA SER A 36 1.16 -31.79 17.38
C SER A 36 1.43 -31.54 15.89
N ARG A 37 1.66 -30.29 15.46
CA ARG A 37 2.38 -30.03 14.20
C ARG A 37 3.87 -29.90 14.48
N SER A 38 4.53 -31.05 14.42
CA SER A 38 5.98 -31.18 14.53
C SER A 38 6.70 -30.32 13.49
N GLN A 39 7.42 -29.31 13.97
CA GLN A 39 8.52 -28.67 13.26
C GLN A 39 9.52 -29.77 12.83
N PRO A 40 9.99 -29.82 11.57
CA PRO A 40 11.09 -30.69 11.24
C PRO A 40 12.36 -30.11 11.90
N LYS A 41 12.95 -30.89 12.81
CA LYS A 41 14.23 -30.56 13.45
C LYS A 41 15.35 -30.70 12.42
N PRO A 42 16.16 -29.67 12.17
CA PRO A 42 17.38 -29.83 11.39
C PRO A 42 18.38 -30.67 12.19
N GLY A 43 18.93 -31.68 11.53
CA GLY A 43 19.94 -32.59 12.09
C GLY A 43 21.11 -31.81 12.66
N GLN A 44 21.43 -32.08 13.91
CA GLN A 44 22.55 -31.49 14.63
C GLN A 44 23.86 -32.13 14.15
N SER A 45 24.74 -31.31 13.57
CA SER A 45 26.18 -31.53 13.62
C SER A 45 26.90 -30.19 13.81
N GLY A 46 27.38 -29.96 15.05
CA GLY A 46 28.40 -28.96 15.43
C GLY A 46 28.07 -27.49 15.20
N LYS A 47 27.55 -26.77 16.22
CA LYS A 47 27.40 -25.29 16.33
C LYS A 47 27.56 -24.52 14.99
N GLY A 48 26.70 -24.84 14.05
CA GLY A 48 26.73 -24.30 12.69
C GLY A 48 25.98 -23.00 12.62
N ARG A 49 26.45 -22.06 11.80
CA ARG A 49 25.62 -20.92 11.39
C ARG A 49 24.46 -21.48 10.57
N SER A 50 23.23 -21.10 10.88
CA SER A 50 22.02 -21.49 10.16
C SER A 50 21.35 -20.28 9.51
N PHE A 51 20.33 -20.53 8.69
CA PHE A 51 19.51 -19.48 8.11
C PHE A 51 18.86 -18.60 9.19
N GLN A 52 18.91 -17.28 9.01
CA GLN A 52 18.28 -16.33 9.93
C GLN A 52 17.04 -15.70 9.29
N LYS A 53 15.89 -15.81 9.97
CA LYS A 53 14.62 -15.19 9.52
C LYS A 53 14.72 -13.67 9.35
N SER A 54 15.59 -13.00 10.12
CA SER A 54 15.84 -11.56 10.00
C SER A 54 16.37 -11.15 8.62
N TRP A 55 16.99 -12.07 7.87
CA TRP A 55 17.45 -11.78 6.51
C TRP A 55 16.30 -11.59 5.53
N LEU A 56 15.16 -12.25 5.71
CA LEU A 56 13.97 -12.06 4.86
C LEU A 56 13.38 -10.66 5.02
N ILE A 57 13.45 -10.10 6.24
CA ILE A 57 12.98 -8.75 6.52
C ILE A 57 13.91 -7.72 5.85
N LYS A 58 15.22 -7.99 5.88
CA LYS A 58 16.23 -7.10 5.29
C LYS A 58 16.26 -7.17 3.75
N TYR A 59 16.08 -8.36 3.18
CA TYR A 59 16.17 -8.61 1.75
C TYR A 59 14.83 -9.12 1.23
N THR A 60 14.00 -8.21 0.72
CA THR A 60 12.62 -8.51 0.28
C THR A 60 12.53 -9.40 -0.97
N TRP A 61 13.66 -9.58 -1.67
CA TRP A 61 13.81 -10.48 -2.82
C TRP A 61 14.21 -11.91 -2.42
N LEU A 62 14.57 -12.13 -1.14
CA LEU A 62 15.06 -13.40 -0.65
C LEU A 62 13.91 -14.37 -0.37
N GLU A 63 14.04 -15.61 -0.81
CA GLU A 63 13.07 -16.67 -0.58
C GLU A 63 13.78 -17.90 0.00
N TYR A 64 13.28 -18.43 1.12
CA TYR A 64 13.83 -19.62 1.76
C TYR A 64 12.95 -20.81 1.47
N GLU A 65 13.55 -21.87 0.93
CA GLU A 65 12.85 -23.12 0.67
C GLU A 65 13.21 -24.15 1.76
N ALA A 66 12.23 -24.55 2.56
CA ALA A 66 12.44 -25.44 3.69
C ALA A 66 12.79 -26.89 3.29
N SER A 67 12.35 -27.34 2.11
CA SER A 67 12.63 -28.69 1.60
C SER A 67 14.09 -28.91 1.24
N THR A 68 14.74 -27.88 0.69
CA THR A 68 16.13 -27.96 0.24
C THR A 68 17.11 -27.26 1.18
N GLU A 69 16.60 -26.62 2.25
CA GLU A 69 17.35 -25.78 3.19
C GLU A 69 18.24 -24.75 2.48
N LYS A 70 17.72 -24.18 1.39
CA LYS A 70 18.44 -23.25 0.52
C LYS A 70 17.67 -21.96 0.33
N VAL A 71 18.42 -20.94 -0.04
CA VAL A 71 17.90 -19.61 -0.32
C VAL A 71 18.00 -19.31 -1.81
N PHE A 72 16.92 -18.76 -2.33
CA PHE A 72 16.77 -18.32 -3.71
C PHE A 72 16.46 -16.83 -3.75
N CYS A 73 16.63 -16.24 -4.94
CA CYS A 73 16.20 -14.89 -5.23
C CYS A 73 14.92 -14.95 -6.07
N LYS A 74 13.78 -14.56 -5.48
CA LYS A 74 12.49 -14.60 -6.17
C LYS A 74 12.50 -13.76 -7.44
N THR A 75 13.11 -12.58 -7.40
CA THR A 75 13.12 -11.64 -8.53
C THR A 75 13.96 -12.19 -9.68
N CYS A 76 15.12 -12.78 -9.40
CA CYS A 76 15.94 -13.43 -10.41
C CYS A 76 15.31 -14.71 -10.95
N LYS A 77 14.64 -15.51 -10.10
CA LYS A 77 13.92 -16.71 -10.51
C LYS A 77 12.76 -16.35 -11.46
N GLU A 78 11.94 -15.38 -11.08
CA GLU A 78 10.85 -14.88 -11.94
C GLU A 78 11.37 -14.26 -13.25
N ALA A 79 12.45 -13.48 -13.18
CA ALA A 79 13.05 -12.87 -14.36
C ALA A 79 13.65 -13.92 -15.32
N ASP A 80 14.21 -15.01 -14.80
CA ASP A 80 14.72 -16.11 -15.61
C ASP A 80 13.59 -16.91 -16.26
N ILE A 81 12.51 -17.23 -15.52
CA ILE A 81 11.30 -17.88 -16.05
C ILE A 81 10.70 -17.05 -17.21
N LYS A 82 10.68 -15.72 -17.07
CA LYS A 82 10.19 -14.79 -18.09
C LYS A 82 11.22 -14.47 -19.17
N ASN A 83 12.39 -15.13 -19.17
CA ASN A 83 13.49 -14.91 -20.10
C ASN A 83 13.94 -13.44 -20.23
N LEU A 84 13.88 -12.68 -19.13
CA LEU A 84 14.21 -11.25 -19.08
C LEU A 84 15.70 -10.99 -18.90
N LEU A 85 16.49 -11.99 -18.51
CA LEU A 85 17.92 -11.89 -18.19
C LEU A 85 18.86 -12.16 -19.38
N GLN A 86 18.39 -12.00 -20.63
CA GLN A 86 19.13 -12.37 -21.85
C GLN A 86 20.48 -11.66 -22.02
N PHE A 87 20.61 -10.42 -21.53
CA PHE A 87 21.84 -9.62 -21.69
C PHE A 87 22.83 -9.81 -20.55
N SER A 88 22.45 -10.52 -19.49
CA SER A 88 23.32 -10.73 -18.35
C SER A 88 24.16 -11.98 -18.55
N SER A 89 25.37 -11.82 -19.10
CA SER A 89 26.33 -12.90 -19.33
C SER A 89 26.74 -13.65 -18.05
N LYS A 90 26.42 -13.13 -16.87
CA LYS A 90 26.72 -13.72 -15.56
C LYS A 90 25.43 -13.93 -14.76
N LYS A 91 24.58 -14.83 -15.24
CA LYS A 91 23.45 -15.33 -14.44
C LYS A 91 24.00 -16.00 -13.19
N ASP A 92 23.62 -15.48 -12.01
CA ASP A 92 24.03 -16.08 -10.75
C ASP A 92 23.17 -17.33 -10.48
N ASN A 93 23.53 -18.44 -11.13
CA ASN A 93 22.84 -19.73 -11.02
C ASN A 93 22.74 -20.20 -9.56
N ALA A 94 23.61 -19.72 -8.66
CA ALA A 94 23.55 -20.03 -7.24
C ALA A 94 22.24 -19.56 -6.58
N PHE A 95 21.65 -18.45 -7.03
CA PHE A 95 20.40 -17.92 -6.47
C PHE A 95 19.16 -18.21 -7.33
N ILE A 96 19.34 -18.80 -8.51
CA ILE A 96 18.26 -19.12 -9.45
C ILE A 96 17.94 -20.62 -9.44
N SER A 97 18.93 -21.48 -9.71
CA SER A 97 18.72 -22.92 -9.92
C SER A 97 19.32 -23.81 -8.84
N VAL A 98 20.53 -23.50 -8.35
CA VAL A 98 21.25 -24.38 -7.42
C VAL A 98 20.82 -24.16 -5.96
N GLY A 99 20.48 -22.92 -5.62
CA GLY A 99 20.14 -22.45 -4.27
C GLY A 99 21.37 -22.24 -3.39
N PHE A 100 21.34 -21.20 -2.56
CA PHE A 100 22.45 -20.78 -1.70
C PHE A 100 22.30 -21.33 -0.27
N SER A 101 23.33 -22.02 0.25
CA SER A 101 23.36 -22.59 1.61
C SER A 101 24.62 -22.22 2.42
N ASN A 102 25.52 -21.37 1.90
CA ASN A 102 26.75 -21.01 2.62
C ASN A 102 26.50 -19.88 3.64
N TRP A 103 26.03 -20.26 4.83
CA TRP A 103 25.66 -19.33 5.90
C TRP A 103 26.83 -18.49 6.44
N LYS A 104 28.09 -18.92 6.28
CA LYS A 104 29.28 -18.18 6.75
C LYS A 104 29.47 -16.87 5.98
N LYS A 105 29.14 -16.84 4.70
CA LYS A 105 29.30 -15.68 3.81
C LYS A 105 27.96 -15.13 3.30
N ALA A 106 26.86 -15.48 3.95
CA ALA A 106 25.52 -15.13 3.50
C ALA A 106 25.34 -13.62 3.28
N LEU A 107 25.65 -12.80 4.28
CA LEU A 107 25.48 -11.34 4.19
C LEU A 107 26.35 -10.70 3.10
N GLU A 108 27.59 -11.15 2.94
CA GLU A 108 28.50 -10.66 1.89
C GLU A 108 27.96 -11.03 0.50
N LYS A 109 27.53 -12.28 0.34
CA LYS A 109 26.98 -12.79 -0.92
C LYS A 109 25.64 -12.16 -1.27
N PHE A 110 24.76 -11.90 -0.30
CA PHE A 110 23.49 -11.22 -0.54
C PHE A 110 23.72 -9.78 -1.01
N ARG A 111 24.64 -9.05 -0.37
CA ARG A 111 25.03 -7.70 -0.81
C ARG A 111 25.62 -7.70 -2.22
N LEU A 112 26.49 -8.67 -2.52
CA LEU A 112 27.09 -8.81 -3.84
C LEU A 112 26.03 -9.14 -4.91
N HIS A 113 25.11 -10.05 -4.58
CA HIS A 113 24.01 -10.45 -5.46
C HIS A 113 23.10 -9.26 -5.79
N GLU A 114 22.68 -8.51 -4.77
CA GLU A 114 21.85 -7.30 -4.93
C GLU A 114 22.51 -6.27 -5.85
N ASN A 115 23.85 -6.14 -5.79
CA ASN A 115 24.59 -5.23 -6.65
C ASN A 115 24.88 -5.77 -8.06
N THR A 116 24.60 -7.05 -8.33
CA THR A 116 24.89 -7.69 -9.61
C THR A 116 23.97 -7.18 -10.71
N PHE A 117 24.50 -7.02 -11.93
CA PHE A 117 23.74 -6.51 -13.08
C PHE A 117 22.49 -7.34 -13.37
N ALA A 118 22.57 -8.68 -13.30
CA ALA A 118 21.45 -9.59 -13.46
C ALA A 118 20.28 -9.25 -12.52
N HIS A 119 20.57 -9.00 -11.24
CA HIS A 119 19.54 -8.69 -10.26
C HIS A 119 18.88 -7.34 -10.57
N LYS A 120 19.68 -6.30 -10.82
CA LYS A 120 19.17 -4.96 -11.15
C LYS A 120 18.34 -4.95 -12.43
N GLU A 121 18.81 -5.63 -13.47
CA GLU A 121 18.08 -5.78 -14.73
C GLU A 121 16.76 -6.53 -14.53
N GLY A 122 16.79 -7.65 -13.79
CA GLY A 122 15.60 -8.42 -13.44
C GLY A 122 14.58 -7.58 -12.68
N VAL A 123 15.02 -6.81 -11.68
CA VAL A 123 14.17 -5.90 -10.92
C VAL A 123 13.56 -4.84 -11.82
N LEU A 124 14.35 -4.15 -12.65
CA LEU A 124 13.86 -3.09 -13.54
C LEU A 124 12.83 -3.63 -14.55
N LYS A 125 13.14 -4.74 -15.22
CA LYS A 125 12.23 -5.33 -16.21
C LYS A 125 10.97 -5.87 -15.58
N LEU A 126 11.08 -6.59 -14.47
CA LEU A 126 9.91 -7.08 -13.75
C LEU A 126 9.04 -5.92 -13.26
N ASN A 127 9.64 -4.86 -12.72
CA ASN A 127 8.93 -3.65 -12.29
C ASN A 127 8.24 -2.96 -13.47
N SER A 128 8.87 -2.91 -14.65
CA SER A 128 8.25 -2.33 -15.85
C SER A 128 7.04 -3.12 -16.36
N MET A 129 7.01 -4.44 -16.12
CA MET A 129 5.89 -5.29 -16.50
C MET A 129 4.77 -5.31 -15.45
N THR A 130 5.11 -5.22 -14.16
CA THR A 130 4.12 -5.26 -13.08
C THR A 130 3.46 -3.91 -12.86
N ASN A 131 4.19 -2.81 -13.03
CA ASN A 131 3.61 -1.48 -12.87
C ASN A 131 2.88 -1.07 -14.13
N ARG A 132 1.67 -0.56 -13.93
CA ARG A 132 0.88 0.05 -15.00
C ARG A 132 1.59 1.30 -15.49
N SER A 133 1.49 1.55 -16.80
CA SER A 133 2.02 2.79 -17.42
C SER A 133 1.52 4.01 -16.65
N VAL A 134 2.39 5.02 -16.49
CA VAL A 134 2.04 6.29 -15.83
C VAL A 134 0.80 6.91 -16.49
N VAL A 135 0.67 6.81 -17.82
CA VAL A 135 -0.49 7.29 -18.57
C VAL A 135 -1.78 6.60 -18.12
N SER A 136 -1.75 5.28 -17.91
CA SER A 136 -2.92 4.53 -17.43
C SER A 136 -3.34 5.00 -16.04
N GLN A 137 -2.37 5.21 -15.14
CA GLN A 137 -2.65 5.67 -13.77
C GLN A 137 -3.25 7.08 -13.76
N LEU A 138 -2.74 7.98 -14.61
CA LEU A 138 -3.28 9.33 -14.77
C LEU A 138 -4.71 9.31 -15.31
N ASN A 139 -4.98 8.48 -16.32
CA ASN A 139 -6.32 8.35 -16.88
C ASN A 139 -7.32 7.80 -15.85
N GLU A 140 -6.92 6.81 -15.05
CA GLU A 140 -7.78 6.26 -13.99
C GLU A 140 -8.08 7.31 -12.90
N GLN A 141 -7.08 8.11 -12.51
CA GLN A 141 -7.30 9.18 -11.55
C GLN A 141 -8.25 10.24 -12.11
N LEU A 142 -8.05 10.64 -13.37
CA LEU A 142 -8.93 11.59 -14.04
C LEU A 142 -10.38 11.09 -14.05
N ASP A 143 -10.62 9.82 -14.41
CA ASP A 143 -11.96 9.23 -14.41
C ASP A 143 -12.57 9.16 -13.00
N SER A 144 -11.76 8.80 -11.99
CA SER A 144 -12.17 8.80 -10.58
C SER A 144 -12.61 10.19 -10.11
N ASP A 145 -11.84 11.23 -10.44
CA ASP A 145 -12.15 12.61 -10.04
C ASP A 145 -13.36 13.16 -10.80
N MET A 146 -13.52 12.83 -12.08
CA MET A 146 -14.73 13.15 -12.84
C MET A 146 -15.98 12.50 -12.23
N LYS A 147 -15.90 11.24 -11.80
CA LYS A 147 -17.01 10.55 -11.12
C LYS A 147 -17.36 11.20 -9.79
N LYS A 148 -16.37 11.53 -8.96
CA LYS A 148 -16.60 12.27 -7.70
C LYS A 148 -17.24 13.63 -7.95
N GLY A 149 -16.77 14.37 -8.97
CA GLY A 149 -17.34 15.66 -9.35
C GLY A 149 -18.80 15.55 -9.77
N ARG A 150 -19.16 14.53 -10.58
CA ARG A 150 -20.56 14.27 -10.96
C ARG A 150 -21.44 13.92 -9.76
N LEU A 151 -20.97 13.04 -8.87
CA LEU A 151 -21.69 12.68 -7.65
C LEU A 151 -21.90 13.86 -6.71
N ALA A 152 -20.86 14.70 -6.53
CA ALA A 152 -20.98 15.91 -5.72
C ALA A 152 -22.01 16.88 -6.31
N LEU A 153 -22.00 17.08 -7.64
CA LEU A 153 -22.95 17.94 -8.32
C LEU A 153 -24.38 17.41 -8.21
N GLU A 154 -24.58 16.10 -8.41
CA GLU A 154 -25.88 15.45 -8.23
C GLU A 154 -26.39 15.59 -6.79
N THR A 155 -25.50 15.44 -5.80
CA THR A 155 -25.83 15.65 -4.38
C THR A 155 -26.23 17.10 -4.11
N ILE A 156 -25.52 18.08 -4.71
CA ILE A 156 -25.89 19.49 -4.58
C ILE A 156 -27.27 19.75 -5.20
N PHE A 157 -27.56 19.20 -6.38
CA PHE A 157 -28.88 19.43 -7.00
C PHE A 157 -30.01 18.76 -6.22
N THR A 158 -29.82 17.53 -5.75
CA THR A 158 -30.83 16.83 -4.94
C THR A 158 -31.08 17.55 -3.61
N THR A 159 -30.03 18.03 -2.94
CA THR A 159 -30.19 18.83 -1.70
C THR A 159 -30.90 20.16 -1.97
N VAL A 160 -30.53 20.89 -3.02
CA VAL A 160 -31.22 22.13 -3.41
C VAL A 160 -32.68 21.86 -3.75
N GLN A 161 -32.99 20.83 -4.55
CA GLN A 161 -34.37 20.44 -4.87
C GLN A 161 -35.17 20.11 -3.62
N PHE A 162 -34.58 19.38 -2.68
CA PHE A 162 -35.22 19.05 -1.40
C PHE A 162 -35.55 20.33 -0.60
N LEU A 163 -34.59 21.22 -0.41
CA LEU A 163 -34.79 22.47 0.33
C LEU A 163 -35.87 23.34 -0.32
N CYS A 164 -35.85 23.50 -1.65
CA CYS A 164 -36.88 24.24 -2.38
C CYS A 164 -38.28 23.64 -2.21
N ARG A 165 -38.42 22.30 -2.19
CA ARG A 165 -39.72 21.64 -1.98
C ARG A 165 -40.27 21.81 -0.57
N GLN A 166 -39.39 21.94 0.43
CA GLN A 166 -39.77 22.18 1.81
C GLN A 166 -39.93 23.68 2.13
N GLY A 167 -39.54 24.58 1.23
CA GLY A 167 -39.53 26.02 1.47
C GLY A 167 -38.38 26.48 2.39
N LEU A 168 -37.39 25.62 2.64
CA LEU A 168 -36.27 25.90 3.54
C LEU A 168 -35.22 26.79 2.89
N ALA A 169 -34.52 27.57 3.69
CA ALA A 169 -33.40 28.39 3.23
C ALA A 169 -32.25 27.52 2.64
N ILE A 170 -31.80 27.86 1.43
CA ILE A 170 -30.63 27.23 0.79
C ILE A 170 -29.31 27.63 1.51
N ARG A 171 -29.29 28.83 2.10
CA ARG A 171 -28.20 29.36 2.92
C ARG A 171 -28.78 30.17 4.07
N GLY A 172 -28.25 30.01 5.27
CA GLY A 172 -28.70 30.73 6.48
C GLY A 172 -29.57 29.87 7.40
N HIS A 173 -29.91 30.43 8.56
CA HIS A 173 -30.62 29.72 9.64
C HIS A 173 -32.14 29.95 9.61
N GLU A 174 -32.63 30.93 8.87
CA GLU A 174 -34.03 31.35 8.89
C GLU A 174 -34.64 31.37 7.48
N ASP A 175 -35.87 30.87 7.37
CA ASP A 175 -36.60 30.79 6.11
C ASP A 175 -37.20 32.15 5.66
N VAL A 176 -37.23 33.14 6.56
CA VAL A 176 -37.81 34.48 6.34
C VAL A 176 -37.15 35.23 5.18
N ASN A 177 -35.86 34.99 4.96
CA ASN A 177 -35.08 35.55 3.84
C ASN A 177 -34.73 34.48 2.78
N SER A 178 -35.45 33.36 2.75
CA SER A 178 -35.19 32.33 1.75
C SER A 178 -35.46 32.89 0.35
N ILE A 179 -34.51 32.63 -0.56
CA ILE A 179 -34.60 32.98 -1.99
C ILE A 179 -35.92 32.48 -2.61
N PHE A 180 -36.49 31.40 -2.04
CA PHE A 180 -37.79 30.87 -2.44
C PHE A 180 -38.92 31.92 -2.37
N PHE A 181 -39.04 32.67 -1.26
CA PHE A 181 -40.05 33.73 -1.14
C PHE A 181 -39.82 34.88 -2.14
N SER A 182 -38.56 35.16 -2.48
CA SER A 182 -38.23 36.16 -3.50
C SER A 182 -38.62 35.72 -4.92
N ILE A 183 -38.60 34.41 -5.22
CA ILE A 183 -38.92 33.87 -6.55
C ILE A 183 -40.44 33.65 -6.70
N VAL A 184 -41.10 33.17 -5.65
CA VAL A 184 -42.54 32.85 -5.68
C VAL A 184 -43.41 34.09 -5.46
N GLY A 185 -42.83 35.17 -4.91
CA GLY A 185 -43.54 36.38 -4.54
C GLY A 185 -44.34 36.13 -3.25
N THR A 186 -44.14 36.98 -2.24
CA THR A 186 -44.96 36.92 -1.04
C THR A 186 -46.41 37.28 -1.41
N PRO A 187 -47.43 36.54 -0.94
CA PRO A 187 -48.80 36.97 -1.09
C PRO A 187 -48.94 38.34 -0.42
N LYS A 188 -49.37 39.34 -1.18
CA LYS A 188 -49.75 40.64 -0.65
C LYS A 188 -51.01 40.44 0.20
N GLU A 189 -50.89 40.76 1.48
CA GLU A 189 -52.03 40.91 2.40
C GLU A 189 -52.96 42.05 1.95
#